data_AF-A0A958L848-F1
#
_entry.id   AF-A0A958L848-F1
#
_cell.length_a   1.000
_cell.length_b   1.000
_cell.length_c   1.000
_cell.angle_alpha   90.00
_cell.angle_beta   90.00
_cell.angle_gamma   90.00
#
_symmetry.space_group_name_H-M   'P 1'
#
loop_
_entity.id
_entity.type
_entity.pdbx_description
1 polymer ?
#
loop_
_entity_poly.entity_id
_entity_poly.type
_entity_poly.pdbx_seq_one_letter_code
_entity_poly.pdbx_strand_id
1 'polypeptide(L)'
;MGKLGTNLKLLLLGVLFPFMSWADTVAVKEIQAKGVDEGSMETISELIKSAVTSEGHDLVSDGQNAQWVLRPKLLKLGDSYILKIDKMKGKSVQFSTKMKAADLEDMDTVAGRVVRSVMNEETPRESVQVTDVTKDEETRGTRRYKATRQWRIGFGPAWSGGMNVEGGGTNWGLGYIWGIDPDYDLKLNWSFYVPRADEDDNARFTNFALGLNYFWTRAKHSPFLSLEIGYASAAASENTDNIFNVSD
;
A
#
# COMPACT_ATOMS: atom_id res chain seq x y z
N MET A 1 59.30 -46.52 -16.53
CA MET A 1 57.95 -46.65 -17.14
C MET A 1 57.00 -45.77 -16.35
N GLY A 2 56.37 -44.80 -16.99
CA GLY A 2 55.41 -43.89 -16.33
C GLY A 2 55.19 -42.64 -17.17
N LYS A 3 54.43 -42.77 -18.25
CA LYS A 3 54.04 -41.65 -19.13
C LYS A 3 53.10 -40.72 -18.34
N LEU A 4 53.56 -39.52 -17.98
CA LEU A 4 52.69 -38.46 -17.49
C LEU A 4 51.86 -37.90 -18.65
N GLY A 5 50.55 -37.84 -18.43
CA GLY A 5 49.53 -37.60 -19.44
C GLY A 5 49.50 -36.16 -19.95
N THR A 6 49.75 -36.03 -21.24
CA THR A 6 49.15 -35.03 -22.11
C THR A 6 47.63 -35.27 -22.13
N ASN A 7 46.81 -34.27 -21.76
CA ASN A 7 45.42 -34.04 -22.21
C ASN A 7 44.59 -33.30 -21.14
N LEU A 8 44.80 -31.99 -20.97
CA LEU A 8 43.82 -31.10 -20.32
C LEU A 8 44.06 -29.62 -20.71
N LYS A 9 44.02 -29.32 -22.01
CA LYS A 9 44.08 -27.94 -22.53
C LYS A 9 43.00 -27.64 -23.56
N LEU A 10 41.92 -28.42 -23.58
CA LEU A 10 40.80 -28.23 -24.50
C LEU A 10 39.51 -28.02 -23.70
N LEU A 11 38.70 -27.05 -24.15
CA LEU A 11 37.31 -26.80 -23.74
C LEU A 11 37.05 -26.02 -22.45
N LEU A 12 37.43 -24.74 -22.45
CA LEU A 12 36.56 -23.68 -21.88
C LEU A 12 36.84 -22.33 -22.57
N LEU A 13 36.96 -22.36 -23.90
CA LEU A 13 36.71 -21.20 -24.73
C LEU A 13 35.18 -21.08 -24.87
N GLY A 14 34.51 -20.83 -23.73
CA GLY A 14 33.10 -20.50 -23.68
C GLY A 14 32.94 -19.21 -24.47
N VAL A 15 32.41 -19.34 -25.66
CA VAL A 15 32.15 -18.22 -26.56
C VAL A 15 31.19 -17.28 -25.84
N LEU A 16 31.74 -16.22 -25.26
CA LEU A 16 31.01 -14.99 -24.95
C LEU A 16 30.62 -14.38 -26.29
N PHE A 17 29.66 -14.98 -26.99
CA PHE A 17 28.90 -14.23 -27.98
C PHE A 17 28.19 -13.15 -27.15
N PRO A 18 28.51 -11.86 -27.32
CA PRO A 18 27.63 -10.85 -26.79
C PRO A 18 26.28 -11.15 -27.42
N PHE A 19 25.30 -11.53 -26.59
CA PHE A 19 23.91 -11.53 -27.03
C PHE A 19 23.67 -10.11 -27.52
N MET A 20 23.71 -9.91 -28.83
CA MET A 20 23.23 -8.69 -29.44
C MET A 20 21.74 -8.71 -29.11
N SER A 21 21.37 -8.03 -28.04
CA SER A 21 19.98 -7.69 -27.78
C SER A 21 19.62 -6.68 -28.85
N TRP A 22 19.03 -7.16 -29.94
CA TRP A 22 18.51 -6.28 -30.97
C TRP A 22 17.35 -5.54 -30.30
N ALA A 23 17.41 -4.21 -30.29
CA ALA A 23 16.31 -3.43 -29.75
C ALA A 23 15.06 -3.73 -30.57
N ASP A 24 13.95 -4.02 -29.88
CA ASP A 24 12.65 -4.24 -30.51
C ASP A 24 12.28 -2.98 -31.32
N THR A 25 11.89 -3.14 -32.58
CA THR A 25 11.47 -2.02 -33.43
C THR A 25 9.98 -1.71 -33.24
N VAL A 26 9.67 -0.45 -33.01
CA VAL A 26 8.32 0.02 -32.70
C VAL A 26 7.92 1.14 -33.66
N ALA A 27 6.72 1.05 -34.23
CA ALA A 27 6.11 2.14 -34.99
C ALA A 27 4.96 2.75 -34.19
N VAL A 28 4.87 4.08 -34.18
CA VAL A 28 3.74 4.83 -33.58
C VAL A 28 2.86 5.37 -34.70
N LYS A 29 1.59 4.97 -34.74
CA LYS A 29 0.61 5.51 -35.68
C LYS A 29 0.15 6.91 -35.28
N GLU A 30 -0.37 7.64 -36.25
CA GLU A 30 -1.07 8.91 -36.02
C GLU A 30 -2.16 8.77 -34.95
N ILE A 31 -2.23 9.77 -34.08
CA ILE A 31 -3.19 9.79 -32.97
C ILE A 31 -4.59 9.99 -33.52
N GLN A 32 -5.49 9.06 -33.16
CA GLN A 32 -6.91 9.26 -33.40
C GLN A 32 -7.48 10.11 -32.25
N ALA A 33 -7.72 11.40 -32.50
CA ALA A 33 -8.30 12.27 -31.48
C ALA A 33 -9.78 12.59 -31.72
N LYS A 34 -10.52 12.79 -30.62
CA LYS A 34 -11.86 13.39 -30.65
C LYS A 34 -11.94 14.52 -29.63
N GLY A 35 -12.21 15.73 -30.11
CA GLY A 35 -12.39 16.92 -29.26
C GLY A 35 -11.09 17.56 -28.77
N VAL A 36 -9.97 17.36 -29.48
CA VAL A 36 -8.65 17.93 -29.19
C VAL A 36 -8.16 18.67 -30.43
N ASP A 37 -7.49 19.80 -30.25
CA ASP A 37 -6.90 20.59 -31.34
C ASP A 37 -5.65 19.92 -31.94
N GLU A 38 -5.30 20.31 -33.17
CA GLU A 38 -4.19 19.72 -33.93
C GLU A 38 -2.82 19.91 -33.27
N GLY A 39 -2.55 21.08 -32.68
CA GLY A 39 -1.26 21.35 -32.02
C GLY A 39 -1.03 20.46 -30.80
N SER A 40 -2.09 20.21 -30.02
CA SER A 40 -2.04 19.26 -28.90
C SER A 40 -1.82 17.82 -29.39
N MET A 41 -2.36 17.44 -30.55
CA MET A 41 -2.13 16.09 -31.11
C MET A 41 -0.67 15.87 -31.50
N GLU A 42 -0.04 16.85 -32.17
CA GLU A 42 1.37 16.77 -32.56
C GLU A 42 2.27 16.64 -31.33
N THR A 43 2.03 17.48 -30.31
CA THR A 43 2.75 17.44 -29.04
C THR A 43 2.65 16.05 -28.39
N ILE A 44 1.45 15.49 -28.28
CA ILE A 44 1.24 14.18 -27.67
C ILE A 44 1.86 13.05 -28.50
N SER A 45 1.91 13.19 -29.83
CA SER A 45 2.59 12.21 -30.69
C SER A 45 4.08 12.17 -30.39
N GLU A 46 4.71 13.34 -30.23
CA GLU A 46 6.13 13.44 -29.87
C GLU A 46 6.39 12.92 -28.44
N LEU A 47 5.50 13.19 -27.48
CA LEU A 47 5.61 12.62 -26.13
C LEU A 47 5.58 11.08 -26.15
N ILE A 48 4.68 10.49 -26.94
CA ILE A 48 4.59 9.02 -27.08
C ILE A 48 5.86 8.46 -27.74
N LYS A 49 6.37 9.09 -28.81
CA LYS A 49 7.61 8.68 -29.47
C LYS A 49 8.80 8.77 -28.50
N SER A 50 8.95 9.90 -27.81
CA SER A 50 9.99 10.11 -26.81
C SER A 50 9.93 9.05 -25.72
N ALA A 51 8.73 8.73 -25.22
CA ALA A 51 8.54 7.66 -24.24
C ALA A 51 8.98 6.28 -24.77
N VAL A 52 8.63 5.94 -26.01
CA VAL A 52 9.05 4.66 -26.63
C VAL A 52 10.58 4.56 -26.70
N THR A 53 11.25 5.63 -27.13
CA THR A 53 12.72 5.66 -27.18
C THR A 53 13.35 5.60 -25.80
N SER A 54 12.74 6.25 -24.80
CA SER A 54 13.23 6.23 -23.41
C SER A 54 13.17 4.83 -22.76
N GLU A 55 12.24 3.99 -23.19
CA GLU A 55 12.13 2.58 -22.79
C GLU A 55 13.12 1.65 -23.56
N GLY A 56 14.00 2.22 -24.39
CA GLY A 56 15.05 1.47 -25.09
C GLY A 56 14.62 0.80 -26.39
N HIS A 57 13.50 1.24 -26.98
CA HIS A 57 12.99 0.72 -28.26
C HIS A 57 13.37 1.62 -29.44
N ASP A 58 13.69 1.01 -30.58
CA ASP A 58 14.01 1.73 -31.80
C ASP A 58 12.72 2.14 -32.53
N LEU A 59 12.60 3.44 -32.84
CA LEU A 59 11.46 3.95 -33.59
C LEU A 59 11.66 3.77 -35.09
N VAL A 60 10.67 3.18 -35.74
CA VAL A 60 10.61 3.08 -37.20
C VAL A 60 9.37 3.81 -37.74
N SER A 61 9.55 4.51 -38.86
CA SER A 61 8.49 5.31 -39.50
C SER A 61 7.46 4.48 -40.26
N ASP A 62 7.85 3.29 -40.73
CA ASP A 62 6.96 2.35 -41.41
C ASP A 62 6.52 1.21 -40.48
N GLY A 63 5.21 1.10 -40.26
CA GLY A 63 4.62 0.02 -39.49
C GLY A 63 4.78 -1.37 -40.09
N GLN A 64 5.18 -1.50 -41.37
CA GLN A 64 5.51 -2.81 -41.96
C GLN A 64 6.85 -3.38 -41.47
N ASN A 65 7.79 -2.51 -41.11
CA ASN A 65 9.13 -2.90 -40.63
C ASN A 65 9.20 -2.97 -39.09
N ALA A 66 8.11 -2.64 -38.41
CA ALA A 66 8.02 -2.67 -36.97
C ALA A 66 7.60 -4.06 -36.47
N GLN A 67 8.27 -4.54 -35.42
CA GLN A 67 7.82 -5.71 -34.67
C GLN A 67 6.49 -5.44 -33.97
N TRP A 68 6.33 -4.22 -33.44
CA TRP A 68 5.14 -3.77 -32.73
C TRP A 68 4.64 -2.44 -33.30
N VAL A 69 3.31 -2.30 -33.39
CA VAL A 69 2.69 -1.04 -33.81
C VAL A 69 1.81 -0.50 -32.69
N LEU A 70 2.13 0.69 -32.20
CA LEU A 70 1.33 1.40 -31.21
C LEU A 70 0.26 2.23 -31.93
N ARG A 71 -1.00 2.02 -31.54
CA ARG A 71 -2.14 2.82 -32.03
C ARG A 71 -2.67 3.70 -30.91
N PRO A 72 -2.21 4.96 -30.81
CA PRO A 72 -2.70 5.88 -29.81
C PRO A 72 -4.07 6.47 -30.19
N LYS A 73 -4.90 6.67 -29.17
CA LYS A 73 -6.22 7.29 -29.27
C LYS A 73 -6.40 8.25 -28.10
N LEU A 74 -6.78 9.47 -28.41
CA LEU A 74 -6.96 10.54 -27.43
C LEU A 74 -8.42 11.00 -27.41
N LEU A 75 -9.00 11.06 -26.22
CA LEU A 75 -10.39 11.48 -26.03
C LEU A 75 -10.45 12.60 -25.00
N LYS A 76 -11.03 13.75 -25.37
CA LYS A 76 -11.37 14.80 -24.40
C LYS A 76 -12.74 14.52 -23.79
N LEU A 77 -12.82 14.50 -22.46
CA LEU A 77 -14.05 14.30 -21.68
C LEU A 77 -14.18 15.41 -20.62
N GLY A 78 -15.02 16.40 -20.91
CA GLY A 78 -15.11 17.61 -20.09
C GLY A 78 -13.76 18.33 -20.08
N ASP A 79 -13.21 18.53 -18.89
CA ASP A 79 -11.92 19.18 -18.67
C ASP A 79 -10.73 18.21 -18.68
N SER A 80 -10.99 16.91 -18.83
CA SER A 80 -9.97 15.86 -18.72
C SER A 80 -9.70 15.15 -20.04
N TYR A 81 -8.56 14.47 -20.11
CA TYR A 81 -8.11 13.73 -21.29
C TYR A 81 -7.97 12.24 -20.94
N ILE A 82 -8.32 11.37 -21.87
CA ILE A 82 -8.05 9.94 -21.79
C ILE A 82 -7.15 9.56 -22.96
N LEU A 83 -5.93 9.14 -22.64
CA LEU A 83 -5.00 8.54 -23.57
C LEU A 83 -5.14 7.02 -23.50
N LYS A 84 -5.44 6.39 -24.63
CA LYS A 84 -5.46 4.95 -24.82
C LYS A 84 -4.42 4.57 -25.86
N ILE A 85 -3.61 3.54 -25.59
CA ILE A 85 -2.66 3.00 -26.57
C ILE A 85 -2.90 1.49 -26.69
N ASP A 86 -3.05 1.04 -27.94
CA ASP A 86 -3.17 -0.38 -28.28
C ASP A 86 -1.83 -0.88 -28.86
N LYS A 87 -1.23 -1.93 -28.28
CA LYS A 87 -0.11 -2.70 -28.86
C LYS A 87 -0.66 -3.66 -29.89
N MET A 88 -0.25 -3.49 -31.13
CA MET A 88 -0.66 -4.38 -32.22
C MET A 88 0.50 -5.21 -32.73
N LYS A 89 0.18 -6.46 -33.09
CA LYS A 89 1.05 -7.34 -33.90
C LYS A 89 0.27 -7.70 -35.17
N GLY A 90 0.60 -7.02 -36.28
CA GLY A 90 -0.20 -7.09 -37.50
C GLY A 90 -1.60 -6.50 -37.30
N LYS A 91 -2.65 -7.34 -37.38
CA LYS A 91 -4.06 -6.92 -37.25
C LYS A 91 -4.68 -7.19 -35.87
N SER A 92 -3.99 -7.94 -35.00
CA SER A 92 -4.49 -8.27 -33.66
C SER A 92 -3.95 -7.29 -32.62
N VAL A 93 -4.82 -6.90 -31.68
CA VAL A 93 -4.43 -6.17 -30.48
C VAL A 93 -3.92 -7.19 -29.47
N GLN A 94 -2.65 -7.08 -29.11
CA GLN A 94 -2.02 -7.95 -28.11
C GLN A 94 -2.29 -7.42 -26.71
N PHE A 95 -2.15 -6.10 -26.53
CA PHE A 95 -2.36 -5.44 -25.26
C PHE A 95 -2.95 -4.05 -25.47
N SER A 96 -3.66 -3.55 -24.47
CA SER A 96 -4.34 -2.27 -24.54
C SER A 96 -4.42 -1.66 -23.16
N THR A 97 -3.98 -0.42 -23.03
CA THR A 97 -4.08 0.30 -21.76
C THR A 97 -4.59 1.71 -21.98
N LYS A 98 -5.15 2.30 -20.93
CA LYS A 98 -5.63 3.68 -20.94
C LYS A 98 -5.39 4.34 -19.60
N MET A 99 -5.14 5.63 -19.64
CA MET A 99 -4.98 6.44 -18.44
C MET A 99 -5.61 7.82 -18.65
N LYS A 100 -6.11 8.39 -17.56
CA LYS A 100 -6.76 9.70 -17.55
C LYS A 100 -5.73 10.74 -17.08
N ALA A 101 -5.60 11.83 -17.82
CA ALA A 101 -4.88 13.03 -17.43
C ALA A 101 -5.89 14.11 -17.03
N ALA A 102 -5.59 14.87 -15.97
CA ALA A 102 -6.46 15.96 -15.54
C ALA A 102 -6.37 17.14 -16.53
N ASP A 103 -5.17 17.45 -16.98
CA ASP A 103 -4.87 18.51 -17.96
C ASP A 103 -3.83 18.02 -18.99
N LEU A 104 -3.40 18.91 -19.90
CA LEU A 104 -2.35 18.61 -20.88
C LEU A 104 -0.94 18.56 -20.26
N GLU A 105 -0.72 19.20 -19.11
CA GLU A 105 0.59 19.20 -18.44
C GLU A 105 0.88 17.82 -17.83
N ASP A 106 -0.14 17.15 -17.29
CA ASP A 106 -0.09 15.76 -16.83
C ASP A 106 0.18 14.75 -17.97
N MET A 107 0.05 15.17 -19.24
CA MET A 107 0.07 14.26 -20.38
C MET A 107 1.46 13.64 -20.63
N ASP A 108 2.55 14.33 -20.29
CA ASP A 108 3.91 13.78 -20.41
C ASP A 108 4.08 12.53 -19.53
N THR A 109 3.76 12.67 -18.24
CA THR A 109 3.78 11.56 -17.28
C THR A 109 2.81 10.45 -17.68
N VAL A 110 1.61 10.81 -18.13
CA VAL A 110 0.59 9.84 -18.57
C VAL A 110 1.05 9.10 -19.83
N ALA A 111 1.63 9.77 -20.82
CA ALA A 111 2.16 9.14 -22.03
C ALA A 111 3.28 8.15 -21.69
N GLY A 112 4.25 8.54 -20.85
CA GLY A 112 5.32 7.67 -20.38
C GLY A 112 4.80 6.38 -19.73
N ARG A 113 3.91 6.51 -18.75
CA ARG A 113 3.33 5.36 -18.03
C ARG A 113 2.49 4.45 -18.92
N VAL A 114 1.67 5.03 -19.81
CA VAL A 114 0.84 4.27 -20.75
C VAL A 114 1.75 3.52 -21.72
N VAL A 115 2.77 4.16 -22.30
CA VAL A 115 3.73 3.49 -23.19
C VAL A 115 4.44 2.34 -22.47
N ARG A 116 4.98 2.57 -21.27
CA ARG A 116 5.63 1.54 -20.46
C ARG A 116 4.70 0.36 -20.16
N SER A 117 3.49 0.65 -19.69
CA SER A 117 2.43 -0.35 -19.44
C SER A 117 2.11 -1.16 -20.70
N VAL A 118 2.06 -0.51 -21.86
CA VAL A 118 1.80 -1.19 -23.14
C VAL A 118 2.99 -2.05 -23.57
N MET A 119 4.22 -1.56 -23.45
CA MET A 119 5.41 -2.30 -23.88
C MET A 119 5.65 -3.53 -23.01
N ASN A 120 5.49 -3.40 -21.69
CA ASN A 120 5.70 -4.46 -20.71
C ASN A 120 4.48 -5.38 -20.51
N GLU A 121 3.33 -5.03 -21.09
CA GLU A 121 2.06 -5.79 -20.94
C GLU A 121 1.58 -5.88 -19.48
N GLU A 122 1.89 -4.85 -18.69
CA GLU A 122 1.54 -4.71 -17.28
C GLU A 122 0.44 -3.66 -17.09
N THR A 123 -0.31 -3.71 -15.99
CA THR A 123 -1.31 -2.67 -15.73
C THR A 123 -0.64 -1.35 -15.32
N PRO A 124 -1.24 -0.17 -15.59
CA PRO A 124 -0.65 1.13 -15.21
C PRO A 124 -0.40 1.31 -13.71
N ARG A 125 -1.00 0.45 -12.86
CA ARG A 125 -0.78 0.45 -11.40
C ARG A 125 0.50 -0.26 -11.01
N GLU A 126 0.92 -1.24 -11.79
CA GLU A 126 2.14 -2.02 -11.56
C GLU A 126 3.36 -1.32 -12.17
N SER A 127 3.17 -0.50 -13.22
CA SER A 127 4.24 0.22 -13.92
C SER A 127 4.59 1.61 -13.34
N VAL A 128 4.12 1.92 -12.12
CA VAL A 128 4.35 3.23 -11.47
C VAL A 128 5.79 3.32 -10.97
N GLN A 129 6.54 4.29 -11.49
CA GLN A 129 7.84 4.68 -10.93
C GLN A 129 7.67 5.82 -9.93
N VAL A 130 8.54 5.87 -8.93
CA VAL A 130 8.50 6.86 -7.83
C VAL A 130 8.61 8.31 -8.34
N THR A 131 9.18 8.52 -9.52
CA THR A 131 9.37 9.83 -10.16
C THR A 131 8.17 10.32 -10.94
N ASP A 132 7.27 9.42 -11.32
CA ASP A 132 6.09 9.76 -12.09
C ASP A 132 4.98 9.97 -11.07
N VAL A 133 4.45 11.18 -10.88
CA VAL A 133 3.26 11.43 -10.05
C VAL A 133 2.40 12.44 -10.80
N THR A 134 1.15 12.09 -11.09
CA THR A 134 0.22 13.04 -11.73
C THR A 134 -0.31 14.04 -10.69
N LYS A 135 -0.75 15.24 -11.09
CA LYS A 135 -1.37 16.19 -10.14
C LYS A 135 -2.58 15.59 -9.41
N ASP A 136 -3.32 14.75 -10.12
CA ASP A 136 -4.45 13.98 -9.60
C ASP A 136 -4.04 12.96 -8.51
N GLU A 137 -2.81 12.45 -8.58
CA GLU A 137 -2.20 11.58 -7.57
C GLU A 137 -1.55 12.38 -6.44
N GLU A 138 -0.96 13.54 -6.73
CA GLU A 138 -0.44 14.47 -5.72
C GLU A 138 -1.56 14.95 -4.79
N THR A 139 -2.72 15.32 -5.36
CA THR A 139 -3.92 15.72 -4.61
C THR A 139 -4.58 14.56 -3.85
N ARG A 140 -4.47 13.32 -4.35
CA ARG A 140 -4.96 12.12 -3.63
C ARG A 140 -4.00 11.67 -2.53
N GLY A 141 -2.68 11.74 -2.76
CA GLY A 141 -1.64 11.47 -1.77
C GLY A 141 -1.63 12.48 -0.61
N THR A 142 -2.16 13.69 -0.83
CA THR A 142 -2.33 14.73 0.19
C THR A 142 -3.63 14.65 0.99
N ARG A 143 -4.56 13.72 0.69
CA ARG A 143 -5.58 13.32 1.67
C ARG A 143 -4.94 12.45 2.77
N ARG A 144 -3.96 13.03 3.48
CA ARG A 144 -3.58 12.58 4.82
C ARG A 144 -4.84 12.69 5.65
N TYR A 145 -5.42 11.55 6.01
CA TYR A 145 -6.43 11.53 7.06
C TYR A 145 -5.80 12.20 8.28
N LYS A 146 -6.44 13.28 8.76
CA LYS A 146 -5.92 14.06 9.87
C LYS A 146 -5.87 13.12 11.07
N ALA A 147 -4.67 12.65 11.42
CA ALA A 147 -4.47 11.76 12.55
C ALA A 147 -5.11 12.40 13.79
N THR A 148 -6.19 11.82 14.27
CA THR A 148 -6.87 12.29 15.47
C THR A 148 -6.04 11.87 16.67
N ARG A 149 -5.94 12.76 17.65
CA ARG A 149 -5.23 12.48 18.91
C ARG A 149 -6.14 12.88 20.03
N GLN A 150 -6.51 11.93 20.88
CA GLN A 150 -7.52 12.16 21.91
C GLN A 150 -7.13 11.48 23.22
N TRP A 151 -7.28 12.23 24.31
CA TRP A 151 -7.29 11.67 25.66
C TRP A 151 -8.63 11.01 25.93
N ARG A 152 -8.61 9.84 26.55
CA ARG A 152 -9.79 9.12 27.02
C ARG A 152 -9.71 9.02 28.54
N ILE A 153 -10.75 9.47 29.22
CA ILE A 153 -10.92 9.26 30.67
C ILE A 153 -12.25 8.54 30.84
N GLY A 154 -12.26 7.46 31.61
CA GLY A 154 -13.45 6.67 31.89
C GLY A 154 -13.49 6.24 33.34
N PHE A 155 -14.69 6.14 33.89
CA PHE A 155 -14.95 5.54 35.19
C PHE A 155 -16.30 4.84 35.12
N GLY A 156 -16.48 3.77 35.89
CA GLY A 156 -17.75 3.05 35.91
C GLY A 156 -17.76 1.83 36.82
N PRO A 157 -18.93 1.21 37.01
CA PRO A 157 -19.02 -0.04 37.74
C PRO A 157 -18.25 -1.14 37.01
N ALA A 158 -17.62 -2.01 37.78
CA ALA A 158 -16.97 -3.21 37.28
C ALA A 158 -17.24 -4.38 38.21
N TRP A 159 -17.18 -5.58 37.67
CA TRP A 159 -17.34 -6.82 38.43
C TRP A 159 -16.11 -7.68 38.15
N SER A 160 -15.48 -8.17 39.22
CA SER A 160 -14.36 -9.12 39.12
C SER A 160 -14.85 -10.52 39.46
N GLY A 161 -14.54 -11.49 38.60
CA GLY A 161 -14.71 -12.91 38.87
C GLY A 161 -13.35 -13.61 38.83
N GLY A 162 -13.14 -14.61 39.68
CA GLY A 162 -11.91 -15.42 39.68
C GLY A 162 -10.66 -14.72 40.22
N MET A 163 -10.81 -13.63 40.99
CA MET A 163 -9.71 -12.89 41.64
C MET A 163 -9.66 -13.14 43.16
N ASN A 164 -10.03 -14.34 43.62
CA ASN A 164 -10.26 -14.74 45.02
C ASN A 164 -11.31 -13.92 45.79
N VAL A 165 -11.83 -12.85 45.21
CA VAL A 165 -12.94 -12.06 45.72
C VAL A 165 -13.98 -11.93 44.61
N GLU A 166 -15.19 -12.41 44.87
CA GLU A 166 -16.35 -12.20 44.00
C GLU A 166 -17.06 -10.94 44.46
N GLY A 167 -17.01 -9.89 43.64
CA GLY A 167 -17.47 -8.58 44.09
C GLY A 167 -17.68 -7.59 42.97
N GLY A 168 -18.47 -6.57 43.30
CA GLY A 168 -18.61 -5.37 42.51
C GLY A 168 -17.64 -4.29 43.00
N GLY A 169 -17.17 -3.44 42.09
CA GLY A 169 -16.27 -2.35 42.40
C GLY A 169 -16.37 -1.24 41.36
N THR A 170 -15.38 -0.35 41.39
CA THR A 170 -15.27 0.73 40.41
C THR A 170 -14.01 0.54 39.58
N ASN A 171 -14.13 0.61 38.27
CA ASN A 171 -13.00 0.66 37.36
C ASN A 171 -12.78 2.09 36.86
N TRP A 172 -11.53 2.51 36.87
CA TRP A 172 -11.06 3.76 36.34
C TRP A 172 -10.13 3.49 35.16
N GLY A 173 -10.19 4.34 34.15
CA GLY A 173 -9.37 4.20 32.95
C GLY A 173 -8.87 5.55 32.44
N LEU A 174 -7.60 5.60 32.09
CA LEU A 174 -6.97 6.70 31.36
C LEU A 174 -6.33 6.12 30.10
N GLY A 175 -6.54 6.77 28.96
CA GLY A 175 -5.92 6.34 27.73
C GLY A 175 -5.62 7.49 26.79
N TYR A 176 -4.81 7.17 25.80
CA TYR A 176 -4.48 8.07 24.70
C TYR A 176 -4.64 7.32 23.38
N ILE A 177 -5.39 7.89 22.45
CA ILE A 177 -5.74 7.24 21.18
C ILE A 177 -5.18 8.08 20.03
N TRP A 178 -4.51 7.40 19.11
CA TRP A 178 -4.01 7.90 17.85
C TRP A 178 -4.82 7.27 16.71
N GLY A 179 -5.60 8.08 15.99
CA GLY A 179 -6.22 7.67 14.74
C GLY A 179 -5.16 7.62 13.64
N ILE A 180 -4.85 6.42 13.18
CA ILE A 180 -3.85 6.18 12.14
C ILE A 180 -4.50 6.11 10.75
N ASP A 181 -5.76 5.65 10.70
CA ASP A 181 -6.56 5.47 9.49
C ASP A 181 -8.06 5.57 9.83
N PRO A 182 -8.98 5.87 8.90
CA PRO A 182 -10.42 5.88 9.18
C PRO A 182 -10.97 4.59 9.80
N ASP A 183 -10.33 3.45 9.54
CA ASP A 183 -10.81 2.15 10.02
C ASP A 183 -9.96 1.61 11.20
N TYR A 184 -8.90 2.32 11.62
CA TYR A 184 -7.96 1.84 12.64
C TYR A 184 -7.49 2.94 13.61
N ASP A 185 -7.49 2.59 14.90
CA ASP A 185 -6.90 3.41 15.96
C ASP A 185 -5.83 2.64 16.73
N LEU A 186 -4.69 3.26 16.97
CA LEU A 186 -3.73 2.81 17.99
C LEU A 186 -4.10 3.45 19.33
N LYS A 187 -4.07 2.71 20.43
CA LYS A 187 -4.39 3.23 21.77
C LYS A 187 -3.40 2.77 22.81
N LEU A 188 -3.11 3.65 23.75
CA LEU A 188 -2.49 3.33 25.02
C LEU A 188 -3.56 3.40 26.10
N ASN A 189 -3.66 2.37 26.93
CA ASN A 189 -4.70 2.25 27.94
C ASN A 189 -4.06 1.91 29.29
N TRP A 190 -4.46 2.63 30.33
CA TRP A 190 -4.21 2.29 31.72
C TRP A 190 -5.56 2.17 32.42
N SER A 191 -5.76 1.09 33.16
CA SER A 191 -6.97 0.88 33.93
C SER A 191 -6.66 0.31 35.30
N PHE A 192 -7.41 0.72 36.31
CA PHE A 192 -7.32 0.15 37.64
C PHE A 192 -8.71 -0.08 38.23
N TYR A 193 -8.84 -1.19 38.94
CA TYR A 193 -10.04 -1.60 39.64
C TYR A 193 -9.88 -1.40 41.15
N VAL A 194 -10.91 -0.83 41.76
CA VAL A 194 -11.03 -0.67 43.21
C VAL A 194 -12.24 -1.47 43.67
N PRO A 195 -12.07 -2.47 44.57
CA PRO A 195 -13.17 -3.22 45.12
C PRO A 195 -14.00 -2.35 46.07
N ARG A 196 -15.17 -2.83 46.48
CA ARG A 196 -16.00 -2.14 47.46
C ARG A 196 -15.30 -2.15 48.83
N ALA A 197 -15.36 -1.02 49.55
CA ALA A 197 -14.65 -0.82 50.81
C ALA A 197 -15.10 -1.71 52.00
N ASP A 198 -16.19 -2.46 51.82
CA ASP A 198 -16.81 -3.29 52.87
C ASP A 198 -16.30 -4.75 52.85
N GLU A 199 -15.39 -5.10 51.93
CA GLU A 199 -14.84 -6.46 51.79
C GLU A 199 -13.44 -6.51 52.43
N ASP A 200 -13.28 -7.33 53.48
CA ASP A 200 -12.01 -7.53 54.21
C ASP A 200 -10.89 -8.07 53.30
N ASP A 201 -11.26 -8.65 52.15
CA ASP A 201 -10.34 -9.08 51.10
C ASP A 201 -10.34 -8.06 49.94
N ASN A 202 -9.28 -7.26 49.85
CA ASN A 202 -9.20 -6.21 48.83
C ASN A 202 -8.49 -6.73 47.56
N ALA A 203 -9.26 -7.23 46.59
CA ALA A 203 -8.75 -7.55 45.25
C ALA A 203 -8.50 -6.26 44.44
N ARG A 204 -7.23 -5.99 44.09
CA ARG A 204 -6.82 -4.88 43.23
C ARG A 204 -6.35 -5.41 41.89
N PHE A 205 -6.78 -4.75 40.82
CA PHE A 205 -6.31 -5.02 39.47
C PHE A 205 -5.81 -3.73 38.83
N THR A 206 -4.65 -3.78 38.18
CA THR A 206 -4.14 -2.71 37.32
C THR A 206 -3.68 -3.32 36.01
N ASN A 207 -3.97 -2.63 34.91
CA ASN A 207 -3.56 -3.03 33.57
C ASN A 207 -3.01 -1.82 32.82
N PHE A 208 -1.92 -2.03 32.11
CA PHE A 208 -1.33 -1.09 31.19
C PHE A 208 -1.10 -1.79 29.85
N ALA A 209 -1.74 -1.33 28.79
CA ALA A 209 -1.74 -2.00 27.51
C ALA A 209 -1.64 -1.05 26.32
N LEU A 210 -0.93 -1.49 25.29
CA LEU A 210 -0.99 -0.93 23.95
C LEU A 210 -2.00 -1.75 23.15
N GLY A 211 -2.91 -1.10 22.44
CA GLY A 211 -3.96 -1.77 21.68
C GLY A 211 -4.19 -1.18 20.32
N LEU A 212 -4.85 -1.96 19.48
CA LEU A 212 -5.34 -1.57 18.17
C LEU A 212 -6.86 -1.78 18.14
N ASN A 213 -7.62 -0.76 17.74
CA ASN A 213 -9.03 -0.91 17.41
C ASN A 213 -9.20 -1.01 15.90
N TYR A 214 -10.08 -1.90 15.45
CA TYR A 214 -10.55 -2.00 14.08
C TYR A 214 -12.06 -1.71 14.04
N PHE A 215 -12.49 -0.76 13.22
CA PHE A 215 -13.88 -0.37 13.07
C PHE A 215 -14.53 -1.10 11.88
N TRP A 216 -15.68 -1.74 12.09
CA TRP A 216 -16.37 -2.45 11.00
C TRP A 216 -17.00 -1.50 9.97
N THR A 217 -17.35 -0.28 10.39
CA THR A 217 -18.02 0.71 9.54
C THR A 217 -17.47 2.13 9.76
N ARG A 218 -17.76 3.04 8.83
CA ARG A 218 -17.41 4.47 8.92
C ARG A 218 -18.58 5.36 9.34
N ALA A 219 -19.65 4.76 9.86
CA ALA A 219 -20.80 5.50 10.35
C ALA A 219 -20.44 6.22 11.66
N LYS A 220 -21.27 7.20 12.05
CA LYS A 220 -21.13 7.94 13.33
C LYS A 220 -21.05 7.01 14.54
N HIS A 221 -21.72 5.86 14.46
CA HIS A 221 -21.62 4.79 15.44
C HIS A 221 -21.08 3.56 14.72
N SER A 222 -19.90 3.11 15.14
CA SER A 222 -19.27 1.96 14.53
C SER A 222 -18.96 0.93 15.61
N PRO A 223 -19.47 -0.31 15.48
CA PRO A 223 -18.97 -1.39 16.30
C PRO A 223 -17.50 -1.62 15.94
N PHE A 224 -16.70 -2.01 16.92
CA PHE A 224 -15.26 -2.21 16.75
C PHE A 224 -14.78 -3.47 17.47
N LEU A 225 -13.69 -4.03 16.96
CA LEU A 225 -12.91 -5.07 17.61
C LEU A 225 -11.61 -4.46 18.14
N SER A 226 -11.21 -4.87 19.34
CA SER A 226 -9.96 -4.42 19.95
C SER A 226 -9.04 -5.59 20.23
N LEU A 227 -7.75 -5.42 19.92
CA LEU A 227 -6.68 -6.30 20.34
C LEU A 227 -5.70 -5.51 21.19
N GLU A 228 -5.33 -6.03 22.35
CA GLU A 228 -4.45 -5.35 23.30
C GLU A 228 -3.32 -6.28 23.74
N ILE A 229 -2.11 -5.73 23.86
CA ILE A 229 -0.96 -6.38 24.49
C ILE A 229 -0.47 -5.47 25.62
N GLY A 230 -0.24 -6.05 26.79
CA GLY A 230 0.04 -5.26 27.98
C GLY A 230 0.55 -6.06 29.15
N TYR A 231 0.82 -5.32 30.22
CA TYR A 231 1.14 -5.85 31.52
C TYR A 231 -0.04 -5.62 32.46
N ALA A 232 -0.44 -6.68 33.16
CA ALA A 232 -1.46 -6.61 34.19
C ALA A 232 -0.91 -7.16 35.51
N SER A 233 -1.33 -6.55 36.61
CA SER A 233 -1.07 -7.01 37.97
C SER A 233 -2.41 -7.17 38.69
N ALA A 234 -2.59 -8.34 39.28
CA ALA A 234 -3.71 -8.67 40.15
C ALA A 234 -3.14 -9.04 41.52
N ALA A 235 -3.70 -8.47 42.58
CA ALA A 235 -3.36 -8.81 43.95
C ALA A 235 -4.65 -8.95 44.75
N ALA A 236 -4.78 -10.04 45.50
CA ALA A 236 -5.80 -10.22 46.53
C ALA A 236 -5.07 -10.41 47.86
N SER A 237 -5.49 -9.73 48.92
CA SER A 237 -5.02 -10.07 50.25
C SER A 237 -5.84 -11.26 50.72
N GLU A 238 -5.20 -12.41 50.89
CA GLU A 238 -5.76 -13.46 51.75
C GLU A 238 -5.31 -13.13 53.18
N ASN A 239 -6.27 -12.95 54.08
CA ASN A 239 -5.98 -12.99 55.50
C ASN A 239 -5.51 -14.42 55.83
N THR A 240 -4.21 -14.66 55.72
CA THR A 240 -3.58 -15.93 56.12
C THR A 240 -3.51 -15.95 57.64
N ASP A 241 -4.66 -16.13 58.28
CA ASP A 241 -4.71 -16.52 59.67
C ASP A 241 -4.09 -17.92 59.78
N ASN A 242 -2.84 -17.94 60.28
CA ASN A 242 -2.10 -19.13 60.63
C ASN A 242 -2.98 -20.05 61.51
N ILE A 243 -3.46 -21.15 60.93
CA ILE A 243 -4.21 -22.20 61.65
C ILE A 243 -3.36 -22.92 62.71
N PHE A 244 -2.10 -22.53 62.89
CA PHE A 244 -1.14 -23.12 63.84
C PHE A 244 -0.79 -22.22 65.04
N ASN A 245 -1.46 -21.09 65.25
CA ASN A 245 -1.28 -20.33 66.50
C ASN A 245 -2.28 -20.80 67.56
N VAL A 246 -2.09 -22.04 68.05
CA VAL A 246 -2.64 -22.48 69.34
C VAL A 246 -1.63 -22.03 70.40
N SER A 247 -1.93 -20.93 71.08
CA SER A 247 -1.25 -20.57 72.33
C SER A 247 -1.87 -21.38 73.47
N ASP A 248 -1.01 -22.03 74.26
CA ASP A 248 -1.33 -22.68 75.54
C ASP A 248 -2.10 -21.77 76.52
#